data_AF-A0ABD5Q7U8-F1
#
_entry.id   AF-A0ABD5Q7U8-F1
#
_cell.length_a   1.000
_cell.length_b   1.000
_cell.length_c   1.000
_cell.angle_alpha   90.00
_cell.angle_beta   90.00
_cell.angle_gamma   90.00
#
_symmetry.space_group_name_H-M   'P 1'
#
loop_
_entity.id
_entity.type
_entity.pdbx_description
1 polymer ?
#
loop_
_entity_poly.entity_id
_entity_poly.type
_entity_poly.pdbx_seq_one_letter_code
_entity_poly.pdbx_strand_id
1 'polypeptide(L)'
;MFTRDDLPRNDRLSNPITVLVRAVSPSSSNKLDFEVTVEDADGHTISLKIWSTHSLSLSLTEGHRYELKDVRGRYWSQGGSRHYQLDSTKDLTVTELGPADDTATRLLIVGDTHVGYRHRRRDKKAKGAKDLDARDRFQAVMDQAKTLDADAIVHAGDIFDHVAIGADRSFVIDALNSELNIPFYYIYGNHDEPASRRTVDGATNDTSGIERLSNDGESVGEAGVTLFGIDYSHDSFPGEPLEASVQSVLSNANVLVVHDTPYPVRNENGYHIHQKRGADFRKAIEQTSVEIDLIVSGHMHVGQQGTLDEFQTPVLVTGAPAPINSGKEDNNPSTWLLRVTESGIDDITRHPL
;
A
#
# COMPACT_ATOMS: atom_id res chain seq x y z
N MET A 1 7.23 17.02 10.46
CA MET A 1 5.96 17.51 11.05
C MET A 1 6.01 19.02 11.12
N PHE A 2 4.92 19.70 10.75
CA PHE A 2 4.81 21.16 10.83
C PHE A 2 4.28 21.57 12.21
N THR A 3 4.88 22.61 12.78
CA THR A 3 4.42 23.28 14.00
C THR A 3 4.23 24.77 13.74
N ARG A 4 3.37 25.44 14.52
CA ARG A 4 3.18 26.89 14.40
C ARG A 4 4.47 27.70 14.54
N ASP A 5 5.47 27.16 15.23
CA ASP A 5 6.77 27.81 15.45
C ASP A 5 7.65 27.81 14.19
N ASP A 6 7.31 26.98 13.20
CA ASP A 6 7.90 26.99 11.86
C ASP A 6 7.32 28.10 10.97
N LEU A 7 6.27 28.80 11.41
CA LEU A 7 5.65 29.84 10.59
C LEU A 7 6.61 31.02 10.35
N PRO A 8 6.73 31.49 9.11
CA PRO A 8 7.48 32.70 8.81
C PRO A 8 6.76 33.92 9.42
N ARG A 9 7.49 35.03 9.54
CA ARG A 9 6.91 36.28 10.06
C ARG A 9 5.72 36.74 9.22
N ASN A 10 5.82 36.63 7.89
CA ASN A 10 4.74 36.85 6.93
C ASN A 10 5.20 36.43 5.52
N ASP A 11 5.11 35.15 5.18
CA ASP A 11 5.52 34.65 3.87
C ASP A 11 4.78 33.37 3.46
N ARG A 12 4.88 33.00 2.18
CA ARG A 12 4.44 31.67 1.72
C ARG A 12 5.34 30.59 2.32
N LEU A 13 4.73 29.48 2.73
CA LEU A 13 5.47 28.31 3.19
C LEU A 13 6.10 27.62 1.97
N SER A 14 7.38 27.26 2.09
CA SER A 14 8.17 26.66 1.00
C SER A 14 7.84 25.19 0.76
N ASN A 15 7.36 24.50 1.79
CA ASN A 15 6.99 23.10 1.76
C ASN A 15 5.50 22.95 2.12
N PRO A 16 4.83 21.89 1.62
CA PRO A 16 3.51 21.53 2.10
C PRO A 16 3.50 21.29 3.61
N ILE A 17 2.35 21.55 4.25
CA ILE A 17 2.13 21.29 5.67
C ILE A 17 0.90 20.42 5.86
N THR A 18 0.92 19.53 6.84
CA THR A 18 -0.24 18.74 7.24
C THR A 18 -0.90 19.38 8.45
N VAL A 19 -2.22 19.50 8.44
CA VAL A 19 -3.01 20.02 9.55
C VAL A 19 -4.28 19.21 9.77
N LEU A 20 -4.81 19.20 10.99
CA LEU A 20 -6.12 18.64 11.32
C LEU A 20 -7.17 19.74 11.38
N VAL A 21 -8.25 19.62 10.62
CA VAL A 21 -9.39 20.56 10.67
C VAL A 21 -10.22 20.29 11.93
N ARG A 22 -10.26 21.27 12.83
CA ARG A 22 -11.05 21.22 14.07
C ARG A 22 -12.42 21.87 13.95
N ALA A 23 -12.53 22.92 13.14
CA ALA A 23 -13.80 23.59 12.90
C ALA A 23 -13.80 24.32 11.55
N VAL A 24 -14.92 24.33 10.84
CA VAL A 24 -15.14 25.14 9.64
C VAL A 24 -16.25 26.14 9.93
N SER A 25 -15.90 27.43 10.01
CA SER A 25 -16.82 28.50 10.38
C SER A 25 -17.09 29.42 9.20
N PRO A 26 -18.36 29.63 8.79
CA PRO A 26 -18.68 30.61 7.76
C PRO A 26 -18.29 32.01 8.24
N SER A 27 -17.76 32.82 7.34
CA SER A 27 -17.36 34.18 7.67
C SER A 27 -18.54 35.14 7.54
N SER A 28 -18.68 36.08 8.48
CA SER A 28 -19.61 37.21 8.38
C SER A 28 -19.05 38.39 7.54
N SER A 29 -17.79 38.30 7.11
CA SER A 29 -17.09 39.29 6.29
C SER A 29 -17.21 38.95 4.81
N ASN A 30 -17.49 39.93 3.96
CA ASN A 30 -17.52 39.77 2.50
C ASN A 30 -16.13 39.58 1.85
N LYS A 31 -15.05 39.57 2.64
CA LYS A 31 -13.68 39.35 2.17
C LYS A 31 -13.20 37.91 2.36
N LEU A 32 -13.92 37.13 3.14
CA LEU A 32 -13.56 35.78 3.53
C LEU A 32 -14.73 34.87 3.20
N ASP A 33 -14.46 33.77 2.51
CA ASP A 33 -15.48 32.76 2.25
C ASP A 33 -15.80 32.02 3.56
N PHE A 34 -14.76 31.56 4.25
CA PHE A 34 -14.86 30.94 5.57
C PHE A 34 -13.51 30.98 6.31
N GLU A 35 -13.58 30.74 7.61
CA GLU A 35 -12.42 30.61 8.50
C GLU A 35 -12.39 29.18 9.04
N VAL A 36 -11.19 28.59 9.06
CA VAL A 36 -10.98 27.21 9.49
C VAL A 36 -10.09 27.23 10.71
N THR A 37 -10.50 26.57 11.78
CA THR A 37 -9.58 26.27 12.90
C THR A 37 -8.86 24.98 12.56
N VAL A 38 -7.54 25.06 12.44
CA VAL A 38 -6.69 23.90 12.17
C VAL A 38 -5.76 23.64 13.33
N GLU A 39 -5.32 22.40 13.51
CA GLU A 39 -4.39 21.98 14.55
C GLU A 39 -3.06 21.49 13.92
N ASP A 40 -1.94 21.92 14.51
CA ASP A 40 -0.59 21.49 14.13
C ASP A 40 -0.15 20.19 14.82
N ALA A 41 1.07 19.73 14.55
CA ALA A 41 1.61 18.49 15.11
C ALA A 41 1.75 18.48 16.65
N ASP A 42 1.81 19.66 17.29
CA ASP A 42 1.95 19.81 18.73
C ASP A 42 0.59 20.02 19.42
N GLY A 43 -0.52 19.92 18.67
CA GLY A 43 -1.86 20.16 19.20
C GLY A 43 -2.23 21.63 19.32
N HIS A 44 -1.46 22.56 18.75
CA HIS A 44 -1.80 23.97 18.79
C HIS A 44 -2.79 24.34 17.68
N THR A 45 -3.82 25.09 18.06
CA THR A 45 -4.80 25.61 17.11
C THR A 45 -4.30 26.89 16.41
N ILE A 46 -4.46 26.95 15.10
CA ILE A 46 -4.14 28.09 14.24
C ILE A 46 -5.37 28.42 13.38
N SER A 47 -5.67 29.69 13.19
CA SER A 47 -6.71 30.13 12.24
C SER A 47 -6.15 30.11 10.81
N LEU A 48 -6.83 29.42 9.91
CA LEU A 48 -6.65 29.47 8.45
C LEU A 48 -7.79 30.26 7.82
N LYS A 49 -7.45 31.39 7.20
CA LYS A 49 -8.42 32.26 6.52
C LYS A 49 -8.48 31.99 5.03
N ILE A 50 -9.68 31.69 4.53
CA ILE A 50 -9.94 31.50 3.11
C ILE A 50 -10.52 32.78 2.52
N TRP A 51 -9.70 33.49 1.74
CA TRP A 51 -10.06 34.78 1.15
C TRP A 51 -10.88 34.66 -0.13
N SER A 52 -12.01 35.37 -0.21
CA SER A 52 -12.91 35.36 -1.37
C SER A 52 -12.25 35.83 -2.67
N THR A 53 -11.20 36.65 -2.57
CA THR A 53 -10.44 37.13 -3.74
C THR A 53 -9.64 36.03 -4.45
N HIS A 54 -9.47 34.87 -3.81
CA HIS A 54 -8.75 33.73 -4.39
C HIS A 54 -9.67 32.79 -5.16
N SER A 55 -10.99 32.93 -5.03
CA SER A 55 -12.00 32.14 -5.77
C SER A 55 -11.74 30.63 -5.70
N LEU A 56 -11.35 30.14 -4.51
CA LEU A 56 -11.02 28.73 -4.30
C LEU A 56 -12.32 27.93 -4.07
N SER A 57 -12.46 26.79 -4.76
CA SER A 57 -13.55 25.85 -4.52
C SER A 57 -13.05 24.75 -3.58
N LEU A 58 -13.18 24.97 -2.28
CA LEU A 58 -12.71 24.05 -1.24
C LEU A 58 -13.89 23.51 -0.43
N SER A 59 -13.83 22.22 -0.09
CA SER A 59 -14.69 21.57 0.89
C SER A 59 -13.77 20.93 1.93
N LEU A 60 -13.92 21.31 3.19
CA LEU A 60 -13.14 20.78 4.30
C LEU A 60 -14.08 20.15 5.31
N THR A 61 -13.68 19.01 5.85
CA THR A 61 -14.47 18.22 6.80
C THR A 61 -13.82 18.32 8.18
N GLU A 62 -14.63 18.63 9.20
CA GLU A 62 -14.17 18.61 10.59
C GLU A 62 -13.74 17.21 11.00
N GLY A 63 -12.63 17.11 11.74
CA GLY A 63 -12.02 15.84 12.12
C GLY A 63 -11.09 15.24 11.07
N HIS A 64 -10.99 15.82 9.87
CA HIS A 64 -10.12 15.31 8.80
C HIS A 64 -8.78 16.05 8.75
N ARG A 65 -7.74 15.32 8.33
CA ARG A 65 -6.39 15.82 8.06
C ARG A 65 -6.30 16.27 6.60
N TYR A 66 -5.52 17.32 6.37
CA TYR A 66 -5.29 17.88 5.04
C TYR A 66 -3.84 18.28 4.84
N GLU A 67 -3.30 18.00 3.65
CA GLU A 67 -2.05 18.62 3.18
C GLU A 67 -2.38 19.95 2.50
N LEU A 68 -1.71 21.02 2.94
CA LEU A 68 -1.83 22.37 2.40
C LEU A 68 -0.54 22.75 1.70
N LYS A 69 -0.61 23.12 0.42
CA LYS A 69 0.52 23.61 -0.36
C LYS A 69 0.24 25.02 -0.89
N ASP A 70 1.27 25.85 -0.99
CA ASP A 70 1.16 27.27 -1.38
C ASP A 70 0.28 28.10 -0.43
N VAL A 71 0.26 27.75 0.86
CA VAL A 71 -0.37 28.51 1.94
C VAL A 71 0.58 29.60 2.46
N ARG A 72 0.04 30.75 2.89
CA ARG A 72 0.82 31.81 3.55
C ARG A 72 0.75 31.66 5.05
N GLY A 73 1.92 31.69 5.70
CA GLY A 73 2.08 31.74 7.13
C GLY A 73 2.44 33.13 7.64
N ARG A 74 1.93 33.49 8.82
CA ARG A 74 2.35 34.70 9.53
C ARG A 74 2.31 34.51 11.04
N TYR A 75 3.21 35.20 11.73
CA TYR A 75 3.11 35.40 13.17
C TYR A 75 3.40 36.86 13.55
N TRP A 76 2.87 37.29 14.69
CA TRP A 76 3.17 38.61 15.26
C TRP A 76 3.13 38.55 16.78
N SER A 77 3.82 39.49 17.44
CA SER A 77 3.78 39.64 18.90
C SER A 77 2.83 40.76 19.29
N GLN A 78 1.92 40.49 20.23
CA GLN A 78 1.02 41.48 20.80
C GLN A 78 0.86 41.19 22.29
N GLY A 79 1.02 42.22 23.14
CA GLY A 79 0.87 42.07 24.59
C GLY A 79 1.82 41.03 25.22
N GLY A 80 3.00 40.81 24.64
CA GLY A 80 3.96 39.81 25.11
C GLY A 80 3.68 38.37 24.64
N SER A 81 2.59 38.14 23.91
CA SER A 81 2.23 36.82 23.35
C SER A 81 2.46 36.79 21.84
N ARG A 82 2.88 35.63 21.31
CA ARG A 82 2.91 35.38 19.87
C ARG A 82 1.56 34.87 19.40
N HIS A 83 1.11 35.40 18.27
CA HIS A 83 -0.08 35.01 17.56
C HIS A 83 0.30 34.46 16.20
N TYR A 84 -0.46 33.48 15.71
CA TYR A 84 -0.16 32.73 14.51
C TYR A 84 -1.40 32.69 13.63
N GLN A 85 -1.20 32.74 12.32
CA GLN A 85 -2.29 32.67 11.36
C GLN A 85 -1.78 32.09 10.03
N LEU A 86 -2.64 31.32 9.38
CA LEU A 86 -2.51 30.92 7.99
C LEU A 86 -3.51 31.72 7.13
N ASP A 87 -3.11 32.03 5.92
CA ASP A 87 -3.93 32.71 4.92
C ASP A 87 -3.87 31.91 3.61
N SER A 88 -5.02 31.68 2.98
CA SER A 88 -5.03 31.10 1.63
C SER A 88 -4.27 32.02 0.67
N THR A 89 -3.75 31.43 -0.41
CA THR A 89 -3.29 32.18 -1.57
C THR A 89 -4.13 31.78 -2.77
N LYS A 90 -4.04 32.54 -3.87
CA LYS A 90 -4.67 32.16 -5.14
C LYS A 90 -4.17 30.82 -5.70
N ASP A 91 -3.01 30.35 -5.25
CA ASP A 91 -2.34 29.15 -5.74
C ASP A 91 -2.49 27.98 -4.73
N LEU A 92 -3.23 28.17 -3.63
CA LEU A 92 -3.42 27.15 -2.58
C LEU A 92 -4.04 25.88 -3.16
N THR A 93 -3.37 24.75 -2.96
CA THR A 93 -3.94 23.41 -3.19
C THR A 93 -4.12 22.70 -1.86
N VAL A 94 -5.25 21.99 -1.72
CA VAL A 94 -5.59 21.23 -0.52
C VAL A 94 -5.88 19.79 -0.91
N THR A 95 -5.19 18.85 -0.28
CA THR A 95 -5.38 17.41 -0.47
C THR A 95 -5.92 16.82 0.82
N GLU A 96 -7.07 16.14 0.76
CA GLU A 96 -7.63 15.43 1.91
C GLU A 96 -6.84 14.16 2.22
N LEU A 97 -6.45 13.98 3.48
CA LEU A 97 -5.70 12.82 3.99
C LEU A 97 -6.57 11.90 4.86
N GLY A 98 -7.90 12.13 4.88
CA GLY A 98 -8.88 11.35 5.63
C GLY A 98 -9.04 11.77 7.10
N PRO A 99 -9.88 11.04 7.86
CA PRO A 99 -10.14 11.32 9.28
C PRO A 99 -8.87 11.25 10.13
N ALA A 100 -8.82 12.00 11.23
CA ALA A 100 -7.71 11.97 12.17
C ALA A 100 -7.68 10.72 13.05
N ASP A 101 -8.84 10.08 13.22
CA ASP A 101 -9.01 8.81 13.92
C ASP A 101 -8.94 7.60 12.98
N ASP A 102 -8.56 7.82 11.71
CA ASP A 102 -8.35 6.73 10.76
C ASP A 102 -7.02 6.02 11.05
N THR A 103 -7.05 5.15 12.05
CA THR A 103 -5.96 4.26 12.44
C THR A 103 -5.83 3.04 11.52
N ALA A 104 -6.63 2.98 10.44
CA ALA A 104 -6.66 1.83 9.57
C ALA A 104 -5.31 1.63 8.87
N THR A 105 -4.85 0.39 8.87
CA THR A 105 -3.68 -0.03 8.11
C THR A 105 -4.08 -0.37 6.69
N ARG A 106 -3.37 0.23 5.73
CA ARG A 106 -3.55 0.10 4.29
C ARG A 106 -2.38 -0.63 3.68
N LEU A 107 -2.62 -1.82 3.15
CA LEU A 107 -1.60 -2.62 2.50
C LEU A 107 -1.88 -2.67 1.00
N LEU A 108 -0.91 -2.20 0.19
CA LEU A 108 -0.95 -2.38 -1.25
C LEU A 108 -0.44 -3.78 -1.59
N ILE A 109 -1.34 -4.67 -1.97
CA ILE A 109 -1.04 -6.05 -2.31
C ILE A 109 -0.83 -6.19 -3.82
N VAL A 110 0.26 -6.84 -4.20
CA VAL A 110 0.65 -7.10 -5.60
C VAL A 110 1.38 -8.45 -5.70
N GLY A 111 1.46 -9.03 -6.88
CA GLY A 111 2.30 -10.20 -7.19
C GLY A 111 2.71 -10.14 -8.65
N ASP A 112 3.68 -10.98 -9.06
CA ASP A 112 3.92 -11.29 -10.48
C ASP A 112 4.22 -10.05 -11.33
N THR A 113 5.03 -9.12 -10.81
CA THR A 113 5.51 -7.96 -11.58
C THR A 113 6.44 -8.39 -12.72
N HIS A 114 7.22 -9.46 -12.53
CA HIS A 114 8.14 -10.03 -13.52
C HIS A 114 9.06 -8.99 -14.18
N VAL A 115 9.73 -8.17 -13.38
CA VAL A 115 10.73 -7.24 -13.90
C VAL A 115 11.84 -8.01 -14.63
N GLY A 116 12.11 -7.63 -15.88
CA GLY A 116 12.97 -8.38 -16.80
C GLY A 116 12.25 -9.19 -17.88
N TYR A 117 10.91 -9.28 -17.83
CA TYR A 117 10.09 -9.97 -18.83
C TYR A 117 10.41 -9.58 -20.29
N ARG A 118 10.85 -8.34 -20.52
CA ARG A 118 11.24 -7.83 -21.84
C ARG A 118 12.32 -8.67 -22.54
N HIS A 119 13.16 -9.38 -21.79
CA HIS A 119 14.23 -10.24 -22.32
C HIS A 119 13.75 -11.61 -22.76
N ARG A 120 12.49 -11.99 -22.45
CA ARG A 120 11.94 -13.26 -22.92
C ARG A 120 11.96 -13.29 -24.44
N ARG A 121 12.23 -14.46 -25.01
CA ARG A 121 12.10 -14.67 -26.44
C ARG A 121 10.67 -14.32 -26.89
N ARG A 122 10.54 -13.76 -28.09
CA ARG A 122 9.24 -13.28 -28.62
C ARG A 122 8.16 -14.36 -28.65
N ASP A 123 8.54 -15.62 -28.89
CA ASP A 123 7.63 -16.79 -28.88
C ASP A 123 7.18 -17.23 -27.48
N LYS A 124 7.81 -16.71 -26.43
CA LYS A 124 7.51 -16.97 -25.03
C LYS A 124 6.78 -15.82 -24.34
N LYS A 125 6.49 -14.73 -25.07
CA LYS A 125 5.72 -13.60 -24.57
C LYS A 125 4.23 -13.80 -24.85
N ALA A 126 3.39 -13.46 -23.87
CA ALA A 126 1.96 -13.27 -24.05
C ALA A 126 1.68 -12.34 -25.24
N LYS A 127 0.59 -12.61 -25.97
CA LYS A 127 0.28 -11.95 -27.25
C LYS A 127 0.23 -10.42 -27.13
N GLY A 128 -0.30 -9.92 -26.01
CA GLY A 128 -0.45 -8.49 -25.70
C GLY A 128 0.78 -7.83 -25.04
N ALA A 129 1.83 -8.59 -24.72
CA ALA A 129 2.98 -8.10 -23.95
C ALA A 129 4.31 -8.17 -24.73
N LYS A 130 4.27 -8.14 -26.07
CA LYS A 130 5.49 -8.31 -26.89
C LYS A 130 6.53 -7.23 -26.62
N ASP A 131 6.07 -6.00 -26.44
CA ASP A 131 6.90 -4.80 -26.25
C ASP A 131 6.84 -4.31 -24.79
N LEU A 132 6.29 -5.12 -23.89
CA LEU A 132 6.19 -4.78 -22.46
C LEU A 132 7.58 -4.69 -21.83
N ASP A 133 7.83 -3.55 -21.18
CA ASP A 133 8.83 -3.44 -20.11
C ASP A 133 8.10 -3.47 -18.76
N ALA A 134 8.34 -4.52 -17.98
CA ALA A 134 7.71 -4.69 -16.67
C ALA A 134 8.22 -3.69 -15.62
N ARG A 135 9.33 -2.98 -15.90
CA ARG A 135 9.82 -1.88 -15.06
C ARG A 135 8.80 -0.75 -14.93
N ASP A 136 8.14 -0.40 -16.03
CA ASP A 136 7.11 0.64 -16.04
C ASP A 136 5.94 0.24 -15.14
N ARG A 137 5.61 -1.06 -15.09
CA ARG A 137 4.56 -1.60 -14.22
C ARG A 137 4.98 -1.66 -12.77
N PHE A 138 6.23 -2.02 -12.49
CA PHE A 138 6.79 -1.93 -11.14
C PHE A 138 6.75 -0.48 -10.62
N GLN A 139 7.17 0.50 -11.42
CA GLN A 139 7.08 1.91 -11.04
C GLN A 139 5.63 2.36 -10.81
N ALA A 140 4.69 1.95 -11.68
CA ALA A 140 3.28 2.27 -11.50
C ALA A 140 2.69 1.71 -10.19
N VAL A 141 3.16 0.54 -9.73
CA VAL A 141 2.80 0.00 -8.41
C VAL A 141 3.32 0.90 -7.30
N MET A 142 4.58 1.35 -7.37
CA MET A 142 5.15 2.28 -6.38
C MET A 142 4.38 3.61 -6.34
N ASP A 143 4.07 4.18 -7.51
CA ASP A 143 3.32 5.43 -7.63
C ASP A 143 1.88 5.25 -7.10
N GLN A 144 1.27 4.09 -7.31
CA GLN A 144 -0.05 3.77 -6.78
C GLN A 144 -0.05 3.61 -5.27
N ALA A 145 1.01 3.06 -4.66
CA ALA A 145 1.15 2.98 -3.20
C ALA A 145 1.09 4.36 -2.56
N LYS A 146 1.79 5.34 -3.14
CA LYS A 146 1.71 6.75 -2.71
C LYS A 146 0.33 7.34 -2.90
N THR A 147 -0.26 7.10 -4.08
CA THR A 147 -1.56 7.69 -4.44
C THR A 147 -2.66 7.21 -3.51
N LEU A 148 -2.55 5.97 -3.02
CA LEU A 148 -3.50 5.34 -2.12
C LEU A 148 -3.12 5.48 -0.65
N ASP A 149 -2.06 6.23 -0.34
CA ASP A 149 -1.54 6.43 1.02
C ASP A 149 -1.33 5.09 1.75
N ALA A 150 -0.69 4.13 1.07
CA ALA A 150 -0.45 2.81 1.62
C ALA A 150 0.62 2.85 2.71
N ASP A 151 0.34 2.20 3.83
CA ASP A 151 1.28 2.03 4.95
C ASP A 151 2.40 1.04 4.62
N ALA A 152 2.14 0.08 3.73
CA ALA A 152 3.16 -0.81 3.19
C ALA A 152 2.74 -1.42 1.84
N ILE A 153 3.72 -1.94 1.11
CA ILE A 153 3.54 -2.78 -0.08
C ILE A 153 3.83 -4.23 0.30
N VAL A 154 2.99 -5.16 -0.13
CA VAL A 154 3.19 -6.60 0.05
C VAL A 154 3.23 -7.28 -1.32
N HIS A 155 4.39 -7.82 -1.69
CA HIS A 155 4.62 -8.49 -2.96
C HIS A 155 4.61 -10.02 -2.80
N ALA A 156 3.58 -10.67 -3.33
CA ALA A 156 3.32 -12.09 -3.21
C ALA A 156 4.18 -12.97 -4.14
N GLY A 157 5.46 -12.62 -4.35
CA GLY A 157 6.40 -13.38 -5.19
C GLY A 157 6.44 -12.96 -6.66
N ASP A 158 7.49 -13.40 -7.36
CA ASP A 158 7.78 -13.08 -8.76
C ASP A 158 7.97 -11.58 -9.02
N ILE A 159 8.78 -10.95 -8.16
CA ILE A 159 9.30 -9.60 -8.41
C ILE A 159 10.05 -9.59 -9.74
N PHE A 160 10.85 -10.62 -9.97
CA PHE A 160 11.67 -10.76 -11.17
C PHE A 160 11.15 -11.83 -12.11
N ASP A 161 11.40 -11.60 -13.39
CA ASP A 161 11.32 -12.66 -14.38
C ASP A 161 12.57 -13.56 -14.31
N HIS A 162 12.42 -14.85 -14.61
CA HIS A 162 13.56 -15.79 -14.69
C HIS A 162 14.66 -15.39 -15.70
N VAL A 163 14.39 -14.46 -16.62
CA VAL A 163 15.39 -13.90 -17.54
C VAL A 163 15.85 -12.48 -17.18
N ALA A 164 15.58 -12.00 -15.97
CA ALA A 164 16.03 -10.70 -15.50
C ALA A 164 17.56 -10.57 -15.51
N ILE A 165 18.06 -9.43 -15.98
CA ILE A 165 19.50 -9.15 -16.02
C ILE A 165 19.93 -8.20 -14.90
N GLY A 166 21.24 -7.92 -14.79
CA GLY A 166 21.78 -7.00 -13.77
C GLY A 166 21.08 -5.64 -13.74
N ALA A 167 20.86 -5.03 -14.90
CA ALA A 167 20.18 -3.75 -14.98
C ALA A 167 18.73 -3.78 -14.46
N ASP A 168 18.02 -4.91 -14.55
CA ASP A 168 16.64 -5.06 -14.05
C ASP A 168 16.61 -5.10 -12.53
N ARG A 169 17.56 -5.85 -11.98
CA ARG A 169 17.76 -5.94 -10.53
C ARG A 169 18.14 -4.60 -9.94
N SER A 170 19.08 -3.87 -10.55
CA SER A 170 19.42 -2.50 -10.12
C SER A 170 18.22 -1.57 -10.17
N PHE A 171 17.42 -1.62 -11.25
CA PHE A 171 16.22 -0.78 -11.35
C PHE A 171 15.24 -1.01 -10.18
N VAL A 172 14.96 -2.27 -9.83
CA VAL A 172 14.07 -2.58 -8.70
C VAL A 172 14.63 -2.02 -7.39
N ILE A 173 15.92 -2.22 -7.11
CA ILE A 173 16.53 -1.70 -5.89
C ILE A 173 16.52 -0.16 -5.86
N ASP A 174 16.81 0.49 -6.99
CA ASP A 174 16.75 1.95 -7.10
C ASP A 174 15.32 2.46 -6.85
N ALA A 175 14.31 1.79 -7.41
CA ALA A 175 12.91 2.11 -7.19
C ALA A 175 12.50 1.91 -5.72
N LEU A 176 12.85 0.80 -5.08
CA LEU A 176 12.59 0.60 -3.65
C LEU A 176 13.26 1.67 -2.78
N ASN A 177 14.52 2.01 -3.09
CA ASN A 177 15.27 3.04 -2.36
C ASN A 177 14.78 4.47 -2.62
N SER A 178 14.08 4.74 -3.74
CA SER A 178 13.42 6.03 -3.93
C SER A 178 12.15 6.17 -3.09
N GLU A 179 11.65 5.07 -2.52
CA GLU A 179 10.35 4.95 -1.86
C GLU A 179 10.47 4.50 -0.39
N LEU A 180 11.60 4.82 0.25
CA LEU A 180 11.93 4.37 1.61
C LEU A 180 10.92 4.77 2.70
N ASN A 181 9.95 5.64 2.39
CA ASN A 181 8.87 5.97 3.30
C ASN A 181 7.72 4.96 3.31
N ILE A 182 7.71 3.98 2.40
CA ILE A 182 6.70 2.91 2.34
C ILE A 182 7.43 1.56 2.44
N PRO A 183 7.34 0.85 3.59
CA PRO A 183 7.88 -0.49 3.76
C PRO A 183 7.44 -1.45 2.64
N PHE A 184 8.37 -2.29 2.20
CA PHE A 184 8.17 -3.28 1.14
C PHE A 184 8.41 -4.69 1.68
N TYR A 185 7.34 -5.45 1.81
CA TYR A 185 7.35 -6.84 2.24
C TYR A 185 7.24 -7.77 1.04
N TYR A 186 7.99 -8.88 1.04
CA TYR A 186 7.94 -9.82 -0.08
C TYR A 186 8.17 -11.27 0.33
N ILE A 187 7.76 -12.18 -0.55
CA ILE A 187 8.22 -13.57 -0.60
C ILE A 187 8.85 -13.84 -1.96
N TYR A 188 9.53 -14.97 -2.14
CA TYR A 188 9.95 -15.41 -3.47
C TYR A 188 8.84 -16.18 -4.18
N GLY A 189 8.74 -15.94 -5.49
CA GLY A 189 7.97 -16.78 -6.39
C GLY A 189 8.83 -17.78 -7.16
N ASN A 190 8.23 -18.45 -8.14
CA ASN A 190 8.87 -19.51 -8.92
C ASN A 190 9.77 -19.00 -10.06
N HIS A 191 9.68 -17.72 -10.43
CA HIS A 191 10.53 -17.07 -11.43
C HIS A 191 11.70 -16.27 -10.81
N ASP A 192 11.68 -16.02 -9.51
CA ASP A 192 12.78 -15.32 -8.83
C ASP A 192 14.04 -16.21 -8.79
N GLU A 193 14.90 -16.07 -9.79
CA GLU A 193 16.15 -16.84 -9.91
C GLU A 193 17.16 -16.50 -8.80
N PRO A 194 18.11 -17.38 -8.45
CA PRO A 194 19.06 -17.17 -7.34
C PRO A 194 19.84 -15.86 -7.41
N ALA A 195 20.13 -15.36 -8.62
CA ALA A 195 20.81 -14.08 -8.80
C ALA A 195 19.91 -12.88 -8.46
N SER A 196 18.61 -12.97 -8.72
CA SER A 196 17.62 -11.98 -8.34
C SER A 196 17.36 -12.01 -6.85
N ARG A 197 17.15 -13.21 -6.26
CA ARG A 197 17.01 -13.40 -4.80
C ARG A 197 18.14 -12.76 -4.02
N ARG A 198 19.40 -13.08 -4.38
CA ARG A 198 20.60 -12.46 -3.76
C ARG A 198 20.62 -10.94 -3.83
N THR A 199 20.01 -10.33 -4.85
CA THR A 199 19.96 -8.86 -4.96
C THR A 199 18.96 -8.27 -3.98
N VAL A 200 17.75 -8.84 -3.87
CA VAL A 200 16.73 -8.35 -2.91
C VAL A 200 17.14 -8.65 -1.48
N ASP A 201 17.81 -9.79 -1.24
CA ASP A 201 18.39 -10.12 0.07
C ASP A 201 19.47 -9.14 0.47
N GLY A 202 20.31 -8.71 -0.48
CA GLY A 202 21.30 -7.66 -0.24
C GLY A 202 20.63 -6.37 0.24
N ALA A 203 19.58 -5.94 -0.45
CA ALA A 203 18.81 -4.76 -0.06
C ALA A 203 18.12 -4.93 1.31
N THR A 204 17.61 -6.11 1.63
CA THR A 204 17.02 -6.43 2.94
C THR A 204 18.04 -6.27 4.08
N ASN A 205 19.30 -6.65 3.84
CA ASN A 205 20.36 -6.52 4.84
C ASN A 205 20.90 -5.08 4.97
N ASP A 206 20.83 -4.30 3.90
CA ASP A 206 21.44 -2.96 3.83
C ASP A 206 20.45 -1.84 4.15
N THR A 207 19.14 -2.07 3.98
CA THR A 207 18.09 -1.04 4.02
C THR A 207 16.92 -1.48 4.90
N SER A 208 16.64 -0.72 5.96
CA SER A 208 15.43 -0.88 6.77
C SER A 208 14.18 -0.63 5.94
N GLY A 209 13.14 -1.44 6.11
CA GLY A 209 11.87 -1.29 5.38
C GLY A 209 11.81 -2.06 4.06
N ILE A 210 12.78 -2.92 3.76
CA ILE A 210 12.66 -3.94 2.70
C ILE A 210 12.84 -5.30 3.37
N GLU A 211 11.77 -6.09 3.46
CA GLU A 211 11.77 -7.26 4.34
C GLU A 211 11.16 -8.48 3.65
N ARG A 212 11.83 -9.62 3.79
CA ARG A 212 11.30 -10.90 3.33
C ARG A 212 10.45 -11.50 4.43
N LEU A 213 9.19 -11.78 4.13
CA LEU A 213 8.26 -12.42 5.05
C LEU A 213 8.67 -13.90 5.28
N SER A 214 8.49 -14.36 6.50
CA SER A 214 8.71 -15.75 6.94
C SER A 214 7.50 -16.27 7.73
N ASN A 215 7.65 -17.46 8.30
CA ASN A 215 6.68 -18.04 9.24
C ASN A 215 6.65 -17.37 10.62
N ASP A 216 7.60 -16.50 10.94
CA ASP A 216 7.68 -15.84 12.25
C ASP A 216 6.67 -14.69 12.41
N GLY A 217 6.15 -14.16 11.29
CA GLY A 217 5.18 -13.07 11.27
C GLY A 217 5.84 -11.69 11.48
N GLU A 218 5.40 -10.69 10.69
CA GLU A 218 5.91 -9.33 10.75
C GLU A 218 4.79 -8.32 11.02
N SER A 219 5.02 -7.33 11.89
CA SER A 219 3.96 -6.40 12.33
C SER A 219 3.92 -5.19 11.42
N VAL A 220 2.73 -4.83 10.95
CA VAL A 220 2.56 -3.68 10.05
C VAL A 220 1.41 -2.79 10.51
N GLY A 221 1.67 -1.47 10.50
CA GLY A 221 0.70 -0.42 10.73
C GLY A 221 0.18 -0.30 12.17
N GLU A 222 -0.60 0.76 12.40
CA GLU A 222 -1.13 1.08 13.74
C GLU A 222 -2.31 0.19 14.15
N ALA A 223 -3.12 -0.26 13.19
CA ALA A 223 -4.19 -1.23 13.43
C ALA A 223 -3.66 -2.67 13.60
N GLY A 224 -2.35 -2.89 13.75
CA GLY A 224 -1.79 -4.17 14.13
C GLY A 224 -2.14 -5.32 13.17
N VAL A 225 -1.57 -5.30 11.97
CA VAL A 225 -1.63 -6.43 11.03
C VAL A 225 -0.39 -7.30 11.21
N THR A 226 -0.54 -8.63 11.24
CA THR A 226 0.59 -9.56 11.18
C THR A 226 0.67 -10.20 9.79
N LEU A 227 1.82 -10.06 9.13
CA LEU A 227 2.09 -10.66 7.82
C LEU A 227 2.96 -11.91 7.96
N PHE A 228 2.48 -13.03 7.45
CA PHE A 228 3.23 -14.29 7.33
C PHE A 228 3.58 -14.55 5.87
N GLY A 229 4.70 -15.21 5.63
CA GLY A 229 5.20 -15.53 4.29
C GLY A 229 5.63 -16.99 4.15
N ILE A 230 5.22 -17.62 3.05
CA ILE A 230 5.77 -18.89 2.59
C ILE A 230 6.28 -18.70 1.16
N ASP A 231 7.59 -18.78 0.98
CA ASP A 231 8.20 -18.75 -0.35
C ASP A 231 7.73 -19.92 -1.21
N TYR A 232 7.65 -19.70 -2.52
CA TYR A 232 7.43 -20.79 -3.45
C TYR A 232 8.56 -21.82 -3.36
N SER A 233 8.16 -23.09 -3.38
CA SER A 233 9.06 -24.23 -3.55
C SER A 233 8.39 -25.31 -4.41
N HIS A 234 9.19 -26.08 -5.14
CA HIS A 234 8.66 -27.10 -6.06
C HIS A 234 8.05 -28.32 -5.34
N ASP A 235 8.44 -28.58 -4.09
CA ASP A 235 8.13 -29.81 -3.37
C ASP A 235 7.48 -29.60 -1.98
N SER A 236 7.37 -28.35 -1.50
CA SER A 236 6.91 -28.07 -0.13
C SER A 236 5.88 -26.94 -0.06
N PHE A 237 4.59 -27.32 -0.05
CA PHE A 237 3.49 -26.52 0.48
C PHE A 237 2.74 -27.38 1.51
N PRO A 238 2.41 -26.86 2.71
CA PRO A 238 2.41 -25.43 3.09
C PRO A 238 3.69 -24.94 3.79
N GLY A 239 4.86 -25.49 3.46
CA GLY A 239 6.10 -25.14 4.15
C GLY A 239 6.05 -25.53 5.64
N GLU A 240 6.79 -24.81 6.47
CA GLU A 240 6.74 -24.97 7.93
C GLU A 240 5.42 -24.40 8.50
N PRO A 241 4.82 -25.05 9.52
CA PRO A 241 3.69 -24.49 10.24
C PRO A 241 3.99 -23.10 10.80
N LEU A 242 2.96 -22.23 10.83
CA LEU A 242 3.06 -20.94 11.51
C LEU A 242 2.71 -21.16 12.98
N GLU A 243 3.41 -20.45 13.87
CA GLU A 243 3.18 -20.54 15.30
C GLU A 243 2.63 -19.22 15.84
N ALA A 244 1.58 -19.30 16.64
CA ALA A 244 0.99 -18.14 17.28
C ALA A 244 2.01 -17.44 18.18
N SER A 245 2.20 -16.15 17.93
CA SER A 245 2.98 -15.25 18.75
C SER A 245 2.05 -14.31 19.54
N VAL A 246 2.58 -13.61 20.54
CA VAL A 246 1.80 -12.58 21.24
C VAL A 246 1.27 -11.53 20.26
N GLN A 247 2.05 -11.22 19.24
CA GLN A 247 1.69 -10.27 18.20
C GLN A 247 0.52 -10.78 17.34
N SER A 248 0.59 -12.02 16.83
CA SER A 248 -0.47 -12.58 15.98
C SER A 248 -1.78 -12.84 16.73
N VAL A 249 -1.72 -12.98 18.06
CA VAL A 249 -2.92 -13.10 18.92
C VAL A 249 -3.56 -11.75 19.19
N LEU A 250 -2.78 -10.67 19.20
CA LEU A 250 -3.26 -9.30 19.46
C LEU A 250 -3.52 -8.50 18.18
N SER A 251 -3.13 -9.02 17.02
CA SER A 251 -3.35 -8.37 15.73
C SER A 251 -4.83 -8.37 15.36
N ASN A 252 -5.26 -7.31 14.70
CA ASN A 252 -6.63 -7.22 14.17
C ASN A 252 -6.78 -8.03 12.87
N ALA A 253 -5.68 -8.36 12.18
CA ALA A 253 -5.70 -9.30 11.07
C ALA A 253 -4.36 -10.05 10.94
N ASN A 254 -4.43 -11.35 10.70
CA ASN A 254 -3.32 -12.22 10.31
C ASN A 254 -3.44 -12.56 8.81
N VAL A 255 -2.46 -12.12 8.02
CA VAL A 255 -2.45 -12.32 6.56
C VAL A 255 -1.34 -13.29 6.20
N LEU A 256 -1.69 -14.38 5.51
CA LEU A 256 -0.74 -15.34 4.97
C LEU A 256 -0.47 -15.08 3.50
N VAL A 257 0.77 -14.75 3.15
CA VAL A 257 1.23 -14.50 1.78
C VAL A 257 1.95 -15.73 1.26
N VAL A 258 1.51 -16.24 0.12
CA VAL A 258 2.06 -17.43 -0.54
C VAL A 258 2.18 -17.20 -2.05
N HIS A 259 2.90 -18.08 -2.74
CA HIS A 259 3.02 -18.02 -4.19
C HIS A 259 2.72 -19.39 -4.80
N ASP A 260 1.44 -19.77 -4.84
CA ASP A 260 1.01 -21.08 -5.32
C ASP A 260 -0.40 -21.03 -5.95
N THR A 261 -0.70 -21.91 -6.91
CA THR A 261 -2.08 -22.02 -7.45
C THR A 261 -3.03 -22.45 -6.31
N PRO A 262 -4.02 -21.64 -5.89
CA PRO A 262 -4.77 -21.96 -4.69
C PRO A 262 -5.86 -23.00 -4.93
N TYR A 263 -5.94 -24.00 -4.05
CA TYR A 263 -6.97 -25.04 -4.05
C TYR A 263 -7.28 -25.50 -2.61
N PRO A 264 -8.51 -25.90 -2.27
CA PRO A 264 -9.77 -25.60 -2.94
C PRO A 264 -10.26 -24.20 -2.58
N VAL A 265 -10.30 -23.30 -3.57
CA VAL A 265 -10.89 -21.96 -3.38
C VAL A 265 -12.09 -21.81 -4.28
N ARG A 266 -13.19 -21.26 -3.76
CA ARG A 266 -14.45 -21.04 -4.48
C ARG A 266 -14.81 -19.57 -4.56
N ASN A 267 -15.40 -19.18 -5.67
CA ASN A 267 -16.05 -17.87 -5.78
C ASN A 267 -17.41 -17.86 -5.08
N GLU A 268 -18.05 -16.69 -5.05
CA GLU A 268 -19.39 -16.46 -4.49
C GLU A 268 -20.48 -17.40 -5.02
N ASN A 269 -20.31 -17.93 -6.24
CA ASN A 269 -21.25 -18.84 -6.89
C ASN A 269 -20.96 -20.32 -6.55
N GLY A 270 -20.00 -20.59 -5.68
CA GLY A 270 -19.60 -21.94 -5.26
C GLY A 270 -18.74 -22.69 -6.27
N TYR A 271 -18.30 -22.05 -7.36
CA TYR A 271 -17.41 -22.68 -8.34
C TYR A 271 -15.95 -22.53 -7.92
N HIS A 272 -15.17 -23.59 -8.12
CA HIS A 272 -13.73 -23.50 -7.90
C HIS A 272 -13.10 -22.48 -8.85
N ILE A 273 -12.31 -21.57 -8.30
CA ILE A 273 -11.57 -20.59 -9.10
C ILE A 273 -10.38 -21.24 -9.83
N HIS A 274 -9.82 -22.31 -9.27
CA HIS A 274 -8.79 -23.14 -9.92
C HIS A 274 -9.03 -24.65 -9.74
N GLN A 275 -8.42 -25.45 -10.62
CA GLN A 275 -8.65 -26.90 -10.68
C GLN A 275 -7.89 -27.67 -9.58
N LYS A 276 -8.26 -28.95 -9.36
CA LYS A 276 -7.72 -29.88 -8.34
C LYS A 276 -6.19 -30.12 -8.32
N ARG A 277 -5.42 -29.46 -9.17
CA ARG A 277 -3.96 -29.60 -9.24
C ARG A 277 -3.20 -28.48 -8.53
N GLY A 278 -3.90 -27.50 -7.96
CA GLY A 278 -3.29 -26.45 -7.13
C GLY A 278 -2.81 -26.97 -5.77
N ALA A 279 -2.08 -26.11 -5.05
CA ALA A 279 -1.65 -26.33 -3.69
C ALA A 279 -2.86 -26.36 -2.74
N ASP A 280 -2.90 -27.36 -1.86
CA ASP A 280 -4.01 -27.58 -0.93
C ASP A 280 -3.90 -26.69 0.31
N PHE A 281 -4.49 -25.50 0.24
CA PHE A 281 -4.42 -24.45 1.26
C PHE A 281 -5.05 -24.85 2.59
N ARG A 282 -5.92 -25.86 2.61
CA ARG A 282 -6.48 -26.41 3.84
C ARG A 282 -5.38 -26.90 4.76
N LYS A 283 -4.35 -27.55 4.21
CA LYS A 283 -3.22 -28.02 4.99
C LYS A 283 -2.48 -26.89 5.70
N ALA A 284 -2.40 -25.70 5.09
CA ALA A 284 -1.77 -24.54 5.69
C ALA A 284 -2.50 -24.12 6.96
N ILE A 285 -3.83 -24.11 6.88
CA ILE A 285 -4.73 -23.74 7.99
C ILE A 285 -4.82 -24.85 9.04
N GLU A 286 -4.84 -26.12 8.64
CA GLU A 286 -4.93 -27.27 9.55
C GLU A 286 -3.68 -27.47 10.40
N GLN A 287 -2.50 -27.11 9.88
CA GLN A 287 -1.23 -27.37 10.55
C GLN A 287 -0.75 -26.21 11.43
N THR A 288 -1.28 -25.00 11.25
CA THR A 288 -0.86 -23.78 11.95
C THR A 288 -1.65 -23.57 13.24
N SER A 289 -1.03 -22.94 14.24
CA SER A 289 -1.72 -22.48 15.46
C SER A 289 -2.24 -21.04 15.36
N VAL A 290 -1.93 -20.33 14.27
CA VAL A 290 -2.40 -18.97 13.97
C VAL A 290 -3.77 -19.00 13.31
N GLU A 291 -4.70 -18.17 13.80
CA GLU A 291 -5.96 -17.90 13.09
C GLU A 291 -5.69 -16.97 11.91
N ILE A 292 -5.83 -17.46 10.67
CA ILE A 292 -5.55 -16.70 9.45
C ILE A 292 -6.85 -16.07 8.92
N ASP A 293 -6.84 -14.75 8.80
CA ASP A 293 -7.98 -13.94 8.36
C ASP A 293 -8.01 -13.75 6.83
N LEU A 294 -6.85 -13.84 6.18
CA LEU A 294 -6.74 -13.70 4.72
C LEU A 294 -5.54 -14.49 4.19
N ILE A 295 -5.74 -15.20 3.08
CA ILE A 295 -4.64 -15.76 2.29
C ILE A 295 -4.47 -14.94 1.01
N VAL A 296 -3.25 -14.48 0.74
CA VAL A 296 -2.86 -13.81 -0.51
C VAL A 296 -2.00 -14.78 -1.31
N SER A 297 -2.37 -15.04 -2.57
CA SER A 297 -1.58 -15.85 -3.49
C SER A 297 -1.17 -15.09 -4.77
N GLY A 298 0.13 -15.10 -5.08
CA GLY A 298 0.71 -14.43 -6.26
C GLY A 298 0.58 -15.19 -7.59
N HIS A 299 0.94 -16.46 -7.60
CA HIS A 299 1.27 -17.27 -8.79
C HIS A 299 0.33 -17.21 -10.03
N MET A 300 -0.94 -16.88 -9.83
CA MET A 300 -1.91 -16.84 -10.92
C MET A 300 -2.00 -15.42 -11.49
N HIS A 301 -1.68 -15.27 -12.77
CA HIS A 301 -1.67 -13.97 -13.46
C HIS A 301 -3.05 -13.34 -13.71
N VAL A 302 -4.15 -13.92 -13.20
CA VAL A 302 -5.51 -13.38 -13.28
C VAL A 302 -6.01 -13.19 -11.87
N GLY A 303 -6.18 -11.93 -11.45
CA GLY A 303 -6.59 -11.66 -10.08
C GLY A 303 -8.04 -12.03 -9.84
N GLN A 304 -8.32 -12.67 -8.71
CA GLN A 304 -9.63 -13.21 -8.34
C GLN A 304 -9.79 -13.20 -6.82
N GLN A 305 -11.02 -13.24 -6.33
CA GLN A 305 -11.31 -13.45 -4.91
C GLN A 305 -12.13 -14.72 -4.75
N GLY A 306 -11.97 -15.36 -3.60
CA GLY A 306 -12.76 -16.51 -3.22
C GLY A 306 -12.63 -16.83 -1.74
N THR A 307 -13.14 -17.99 -1.36
CA THR A 307 -13.09 -18.51 0.00
C THR A 307 -12.56 -19.93 0.00
N LEU A 308 -11.77 -20.26 1.02
CA LEU A 308 -11.24 -21.59 1.26
C LEU A 308 -12.34 -22.47 1.87
N ASP A 309 -12.90 -23.38 1.05
CA ASP A 309 -14.06 -24.26 1.31
C ASP A 309 -14.56 -24.28 2.78
N GLU A 310 -14.21 -25.28 3.57
CA GLU A 310 -14.75 -25.51 4.91
C GLU A 310 -14.25 -24.52 5.98
N PHE A 311 -13.16 -23.80 5.71
CA PHE A 311 -12.56 -22.84 6.64
C PHE A 311 -13.18 -21.46 6.54
N GLN A 312 -13.86 -21.16 5.42
CA GLN A 312 -14.43 -19.84 5.11
C GLN A 312 -13.38 -18.70 5.10
N THR A 313 -12.09 -19.02 5.14
CA THR A 313 -11.00 -18.04 5.05
C THR A 313 -11.01 -17.37 3.67
N PRO A 314 -11.11 -16.03 3.59
CA PRO A 314 -10.94 -15.29 2.35
C PRO A 314 -9.60 -15.60 1.67
N VAL A 315 -9.62 -15.71 0.35
CA VAL A 315 -8.43 -15.87 -0.49
C VAL A 315 -8.43 -14.82 -1.59
N LEU A 316 -7.36 -14.02 -1.61
CA LEU A 316 -7.06 -13.08 -2.67
C LEU A 316 -6.00 -13.67 -3.59
N VAL A 317 -6.34 -13.80 -4.87
CA VAL A 317 -5.38 -14.04 -5.94
C VAL A 317 -5.01 -12.70 -6.56
N THR A 318 -3.74 -12.33 -6.50
CA THR A 318 -3.31 -10.96 -6.86
C THR A 318 -3.54 -10.68 -8.34
N GLY A 319 -3.25 -11.65 -9.21
CA GLY A 319 -3.05 -11.37 -10.63
C GLY A 319 -1.71 -10.69 -10.86
N ALA A 320 -1.42 -10.39 -12.13
CA ALA A 320 -0.24 -9.62 -12.51
C ALA A 320 -0.59 -8.14 -12.74
N PRO A 321 0.27 -7.18 -12.36
CA PRO A 321 0.14 -5.76 -12.71
C PRO A 321 0.54 -5.48 -14.17
N ALA A 322 0.66 -6.53 -14.99
CA ALA A 322 1.02 -6.44 -16.39
C ALA A 322 0.18 -7.41 -17.25
N PRO A 323 0.00 -7.15 -18.55
CA PRO A 323 -0.77 -8.01 -19.46
C PRO A 323 0.02 -9.27 -19.90
N ILE A 324 0.62 -9.98 -18.94
CA ILE A 324 1.49 -11.14 -19.16
C ILE A 324 0.76 -12.48 -19.08
N ASN A 325 -0.56 -12.48 -18.89
CA ASN A 325 -1.36 -13.70 -18.95
C ASN A 325 -1.31 -14.31 -20.35
N SER A 326 -0.97 -15.59 -20.44
CA SER A 326 -1.01 -16.37 -21.68
C SER A 326 -2.33 -17.12 -21.89
N GLY A 327 -3.22 -17.11 -20.89
CA GLY A 327 -4.53 -17.74 -20.91
C GLY A 327 -5.57 -17.02 -21.78
N LYS A 328 -6.80 -17.56 -21.79
CA LYS A 328 -7.96 -16.98 -22.49
C LYS A 328 -8.70 -15.94 -21.65
N GLU A 329 -8.45 -15.92 -20.35
CA GLU A 329 -9.06 -14.97 -19.43
C GLU A 329 -8.34 -13.63 -19.55
N ASP A 330 -9.09 -12.56 -19.71
CA ASP A 330 -8.52 -11.22 -19.72
C ASP A 330 -7.99 -10.90 -18.31
N ASN A 331 -6.69 -10.60 -18.21
CA ASN A 331 -6.17 -9.97 -17.02
C ASN A 331 -6.34 -8.45 -17.18
N ASN A 332 -7.09 -7.82 -16.27
CA ASN A 332 -7.04 -6.38 -16.09
C ASN A 332 -5.90 -6.07 -15.11
N PRO A 333 -4.76 -5.50 -15.55
CA PRO A 333 -3.65 -5.15 -14.66
C PRO A 333 -4.17 -4.34 -13.48
N SER A 334 -3.84 -4.76 -12.26
CA SER A 334 -4.34 -4.11 -11.04
C SER A 334 -3.40 -4.38 -9.88
N THR A 335 -3.53 -3.57 -8.84
CA THR A 335 -3.16 -3.93 -7.47
C THR A 335 -4.42 -4.07 -6.63
N TRP A 336 -4.25 -4.47 -5.38
CA TRP A 336 -5.33 -4.53 -4.39
C TRP A 336 -4.97 -3.70 -3.17
N LEU A 337 -5.93 -2.97 -2.63
CA LEU A 337 -5.78 -2.25 -1.39
C LEU A 337 -6.55 -3.00 -0.31
N LEU A 338 -5.82 -3.57 0.64
CA LEU A 338 -6.38 -4.18 1.85
C LEU A 338 -6.43 -3.11 2.93
N ARG A 339 -7.63 -2.88 3.48
CA ARG A 339 -7.85 -1.98 4.61
C ARG A 339 -8.19 -2.78 5.86
N VAL A 340 -7.42 -2.61 6.93
CA VAL A 340 -7.63 -3.25 8.23
C VAL A 340 -7.86 -2.19 9.29
N THR A 341 -8.87 -2.37 10.12
CA THR A 341 -9.22 -1.49 11.25
C THR A 341 -9.06 -2.23 12.57
N GLU A 342 -9.35 -1.57 13.69
CA GLU A 342 -9.45 -2.23 15.00
C GLU A 342 -10.53 -3.33 15.08
N SER A 343 -11.44 -3.39 14.09
CA SER A 343 -12.46 -4.46 13.99
C SER A 343 -12.06 -5.60 13.04
N GLY A 344 -10.84 -5.56 12.50
CA GLY A 344 -10.31 -6.51 11.53
C GLY A 344 -10.35 -6.02 10.09
N ILE A 345 -10.37 -6.96 9.14
CA ILE A 345 -10.39 -6.64 7.70
C ILE A 345 -11.71 -5.92 7.38
N ASP A 346 -11.59 -4.67 6.94
CA ASP A 346 -12.73 -3.82 6.58
C ASP A 346 -13.07 -3.96 5.09
N ASP A 347 -12.07 -3.91 4.23
CA ASP A 347 -12.28 -4.00 2.78
C ASP A 347 -11.04 -4.51 2.00
N ILE A 348 -11.29 -5.08 0.82
CA ILE A 348 -10.28 -5.47 -0.18
C ILE A 348 -10.72 -4.95 -1.55
N THR A 349 -10.20 -3.78 -1.94
CA THR A 349 -10.58 -3.12 -3.19
C THR A 349 -9.54 -3.30 -4.29
N ARG A 350 -9.99 -3.55 -5.52
CA ARG A 350 -9.14 -3.63 -6.71
C ARG A 350 -8.88 -2.24 -7.31
N HIS A 351 -7.62 -1.93 -7.61
CA HIS A 351 -7.19 -0.69 -8.26
C HIS A 351 -6.51 -0.95 -9.61
N PRO A 352 -7.12 -0.54 -10.75
CA PRO A 352 -6.54 -0.73 -12.08
C PRO A 352 -5.23 0.05 -12.31
N LEU A 353 -4.36 -0.48 -13.19
CA LEU A 353 -3.06 0.09 -13.60
C LEU A 353 -2.94 0.41 -15.10
#